data_AF-A0A2R4VZD6-F1
#
_entry.id   AF-A0A2R4VZD6-F1
#
_cell.length_a   1.000
_cell.length_b   1.000
_cell.length_c   1.000
_cell.angle_alpha   90.00
_cell.angle_beta   90.00
_cell.angle_gamma   90.00
#
_symmetry.space_group_name_H-M   'P 1'
#
loop_
_entity.id
_entity.type
_entity.pdbx_description
1 polymer ?
#
loop_
_entity_poly.entity_id
_entity_poly.type
_entity_poly.pdbx_seq_one_letter_code
_entity_poly.pdbx_strand_id
1 'polypeptide(L)'
;MIKVNSGLIDKIKISEDFNASACFNCGTCSALCPVGFDILPRKLFRYVLLGEEEKILESTDQVFSCLLCRMCEEQCPHEVNITENIRLIRNYLAKSKLGV
;
A
#
# COMPACT_ATOMS: atom_id res chain seq x y z
N MET A 1 -14.59 -3.26 17.71
CA MET A 1 -13.19 -3.25 18.20
C MET A 1 -12.31 -3.54 16.99
N ILE A 2 -11.30 -2.71 16.71
CA ILE A 2 -10.42 -2.92 15.54
C ILE A 2 -9.55 -4.15 15.81
N LYS A 3 -9.52 -5.11 14.87
CA LYS A 3 -8.68 -6.31 14.96
C LYS A 3 -7.35 -6.02 14.27
N VAL A 4 -6.25 -6.08 15.02
CA VAL A 4 -4.90 -5.85 14.51
C VAL A 4 -4.18 -7.18 14.33
N ASN A 5 -3.52 -7.37 13.19
CA ASN A 5 -2.60 -8.46 12.91
C ASN A 5 -1.16 -7.94 12.99
N SER A 6 -0.47 -8.23 14.09
CA SER A 6 0.91 -7.78 14.34
C SER A 6 1.95 -8.35 13.37
N GLY A 7 1.69 -9.50 12.75
CA GLY A 7 2.58 -10.12 11.76
C GLY A 7 2.27 -9.72 10.31
N LEU A 8 1.34 -8.79 10.09
CA LEU A 8 0.92 -8.39 8.74
C LEU A 8 2.08 -7.83 7.92
N ILE A 9 2.92 -7.00 8.53
CA ILE A 9 4.05 -6.40 7.83
C ILE A 9 5.03 -7.47 7.36
N ASP A 10 5.29 -8.49 8.17
CA ASP A 10 6.19 -9.60 7.81
C ASP A 10 5.62 -10.45 6.68
N LYS A 11 4.29 -10.62 6.62
CA LYS A 11 3.62 -11.32 5.52
C LYS A 11 3.71 -10.56 4.19
N ILE A 12 3.68 -9.23 4.22
CA ILE A 12 3.74 -8.36 3.02
C ILE A 12 5.19 -8.10 2.61
N LYS A 13 6.08 -7.91 3.59
CA LYS A 13 7.50 -7.63 3.43
C LYS A 13 8.25 -8.91 3.05
N ILE A 14 8.07 -9.33 1.81
CA ILE A 14 8.82 -10.43 1.20
C ILE A 14 10.15 -9.89 0.61
N SER A 15 10.23 -8.58 0.32
CA SER A 15 11.42 -7.87 -0.15
C SER A 15 11.89 -6.82 0.86
N GLU A 16 13.20 -6.55 0.88
CA GLU A 16 13.80 -5.41 1.61
C GLU A 16 13.29 -4.05 1.10
N ASP A 17 12.78 -4.01 -0.14
CA ASP A 17 12.29 -2.79 -0.78
C ASP A 17 10.99 -2.23 -0.17
N PHE A 18 10.31 -2.99 0.71
CA PHE A 18 9.10 -2.51 1.37
C PHE A 18 9.42 -1.44 2.43
N ASN A 19 9.27 -0.17 2.06
CA ASN A 19 9.66 0.99 2.89
C ASN A 19 8.49 1.92 3.25
N ALA A 20 7.28 1.38 3.39
CA ALA A 20 6.07 2.16 3.70
C ALA A 20 6.18 3.03 4.96
N SER A 21 7.05 2.67 5.91
CA SER A 21 7.34 3.46 7.14
C SER A 21 8.00 4.82 6.87
N ALA A 22 8.63 5.02 5.71
CA ALA A 22 9.20 6.31 5.31
C ALA A 22 8.10 7.33 4.92
N CYS A 23 6.86 6.90 4.71
CA CYS A 23 5.77 7.79 4.34
C CYS A 23 5.31 8.67 5.53
N PHE A 24 5.48 9.98 5.38
CA PHE A 24 5.05 10.99 6.36
C PHE A 24 3.69 11.65 6.03
N ASN A 25 2.94 11.10 5.08
CA ASN A 25 1.56 11.49 4.76
C ASN A 25 1.33 12.87 4.08
N CYS A 26 2.30 13.43 3.35
CA CYS A 26 2.15 14.75 2.69
C CYS A 26 1.06 14.88 1.61
N GLY A 27 0.76 13.82 0.86
CA GLY A 27 -0.28 13.85 -0.17
C GLY A 27 0.19 14.12 -1.60
N THR A 28 1.48 14.30 -1.88
CA THR A 28 2.00 14.48 -3.25
C THR A 28 1.53 13.38 -4.20
N CYS A 29 1.58 12.12 -3.75
CA CYS A 29 1.12 10.97 -4.53
C CYS A 29 -0.36 11.04 -4.93
N SER A 30 -1.16 11.74 -4.14
CA SER A 30 -2.60 11.91 -4.34
C SER A 30 -2.88 12.98 -5.40
N ALA A 31 -2.14 14.09 -5.34
CA ALA A 31 -2.27 15.17 -6.31
C ALA A 31 -1.84 14.77 -7.73
N LEU A 32 -0.90 13.81 -7.85
CA LEU A 32 -0.33 13.39 -9.13
C LEU A 32 -1.09 12.24 -9.81
N CYS A 33 -1.96 11.52 -9.10
CA CYS A 33 -2.52 10.29 -9.63
C CYS A 33 -3.61 10.60 -10.69
N PRO A 34 -3.45 10.15 -11.95
CA PRO A 34 -4.41 10.44 -13.00
C PRO A 34 -5.73 9.70 -12.85
N VAL A 35 -5.77 8.62 -12.06
CA VAL A 35 -6.99 7.81 -11.86
C VAL A 35 -7.91 8.41 -10.79
N GLY A 36 -7.39 9.25 -9.89
CA GLY A 36 -8.18 9.85 -8.80
C GLY A 36 -8.66 8.81 -7.78
N PHE A 37 -7.79 8.42 -6.84
CA PHE A 37 -8.11 7.41 -5.82
C PHE A 37 -8.49 8.01 -4.46
N ASP A 38 -9.53 7.45 -3.82
CA ASP A 38 -9.87 7.71 -2.41
C ASP A 38 -9.01 6.92 -1.40
N ILE A 39 -8.50 5.75 -1.81
CA ILE A 39 -7.47 4.99 -1.09
C ILE A 39 -6.12 5.32 -1.71
N LEU A 40 -5.53 6.35 -1.12
CA LEU A 40 -4.24 6.88 -1.48
C LEU A 40 -3.15 6.02 -0.83
N PRO A 41 -1.96 5.89 -1.43
CA PRO A 41 -0.85 5.10 -0.88
C PRO A 41 -0.62 5.35 0.61
N ARG A 42 -0.84 6.59 1.06
CA ARG A 42 -0.84 7.04 2.46
C ARG A 42 -1.69 6.18 3.41
N LYS A 43 -3.00 6.04 3.13
CA LYS A 43 -3.93 5.28 3.98
C LYS A 43 -3.53 3.81 3.99
N LEU A 44 -3.24 3.27 2.81
CA LEU A 44 -2.87 1.87 2.66
C LEU A 44 -1.59 1.53 3.43
N PHE A 45 -0.55 2.37 3.32
CA PHE A 45 0.68 2.23 4.08
C PHE A 45 0.41 2.27 5.58
N ARG A 46 -0.48 3.17 6.04
CA ARG A 46 -0.86 3.22 7.44
C ARG A 46 -1.57 1.94 7.89
N TYR A 47 -2.48 1.39 7.10
CA TYR A 47 -3.14 0.11 7.42
C TYR A 47 -2.13 -1.03 7.53
N VAL A 48 -1.14 -1.10 6.63
CA VAL A 48 -0.06 -2.10 6.73
C VAL A 48 0.73 -1.94 8.03
N LEU A 49 1.18 -0.72 8.31
CA LEU A 49 2.01 -0.43 9.50
C LEU A 49 1.26 -0.64 10.82
N LEU A 50 -0.07 -0.43 10.83
CA LEU A 50 -0.92 -0.65 11.99
C LEU A 50 -1.42 -2.09 12.11
N GLY A 51 -1.20 -2.94 11.10
CA GLY A 51 -1.73 -4.30 11.09
C GLY A 51 -3.25 -4.37 10.85
N GLU A 52 -3.86 -3.34 10.24
CA GLU A 52 -5.30 -3.29 9.94
C GLU A 52 -5.62 -4.07 8.65
N GLU A 53 -5.43 -5.39 8.71
CA GLU A 53 -5.56 -6.29 7.57
C GLU A 53 -6.94 -6.23 6.89
N GLU A 54 -8.02 -6.14 7.68
CA GLU A 54 -9.39 -6.02 7.18
C GLU A 54 -9.55 -4.79 6.27
N LYS A 55 -8.94 -3.66 6.63
CA LYS A 55 -8.96 -2.44 5.81
C LYS A 55 -8.20 -2.59 4.50
N ILE A 56 -7.13 -3.39 4.48
CA ILE A 56 -6.41 -3.70 3.23
C ILE A 56 -7.28 -4.58 2.33
N LEU A 57 -7.95 -5.58 2.90
CA LEU A 57 -8.86 -6.47 2.16
C LEU A 57 -10.06 -5.69 1.58
N GLU A 58 -10.67 -4.80 2.37
CA GLU A 58 -11.72 -3.86 1.91
C GLU A 58 -11.23 -2.95 0.77
N SER A 59 -9.92 -2.67 0.72
CA SER A 59 -9.29 -1.78 -0.26
C SER A 59 -8.87 -2.48 -1.56
N THR A 60 -9.27 -3.75 -1.78
CA THR A 60 -8.74 -4.56 -2.89
C THR A 60 -8.93 -3.89 -4.25
N ASP A 61 -10.13 -3.47 -4.59
CA ASP A 61 -10.42 -2.92 -5.92
C ASP A 61 -9.64 -1.61 -6.18
N GLN A 62 -9.44 -0.81 -5.12
CA GLN A 62 -8.64 0.41 -5.16
C GLN A 62 -7.14 0.11 -5.32
N VAL A 63 -6.64 -0.96 -4.69
CA VAL A 63 -5.24 -1.40 -4.88
C VAL A 63 -5.01 -1.91 -6.30
N PHE A 64 -5.96 -2.65 -6.88
CA PHE A 64 -5.86 -3.22 -8.23
C PHE A 64 -6.11 -2.22 -9.37
N SER A 65 -6.70 -1.07 -9.08
CA SER A 65 -6.87 0.01 -10.07
C SER A 65 -5.61 0.85 -10.27
N CYS A 66 -4.62 0.79 -9.37
CA CYS A 66 -3.32 1.43 -9.57
C CYS A 66 -2.66 1.01 -10.91
N LEU A 67 -2.23 1.97 -11.73
CA LEU A 67 -1.62 1.66 -13.02
C LEU A 67 -0.13 1.27 -12.92
N LEU A 68 0.46 1.32 -11.73
CA LEU A 68 1.90 1.14 -11.48
C LEU A 68 2.77 2.07 -12.35
N CYS A 69 2.27 3.27 -12.68
CA CYS A 69 2.92 4.21 -13.59
C CYS A 69 4.09 5.02 -13.00
N ARG A 70 4.41 4.82 -11.71
CA ARG A 70 5.53 5.45 -10.98
C ARG A 70 5.52 6.99 -10.82
N MET A 71 4.59 7.72 -11.44
CA MET A 71 4.48 9.19 -11.31
C MET A 71 4.51 9.70 -9.86
N CYS A 72 3.84 8.98 -8.96
CA CYS A 72 3.79 9.36 -7.54
C CYS A 72 5.09 9.04 -6.77
N GLU A 73 5.84 8.04 -7.22
CA GLU A 73 7.11 7.60 -6.62
C GLU A 73 8.23 8.56 -6.99
N GLU A 74 8.32 8.93 -8.28
CA GLU A 74 9.33 9.88 -8.80
C GLU A 74 9.28 11.25 -8.12
N GLN A 75 8.11 11.64 -7.62
CA GLN A 75 7.89 12.93 -6.95
C GLN A 75 7.83 12.79 -5.43
N CYS A 76 8.09 11.61 -4.87
CA CYS A 76 8.01 11.41 -3.43
C CYS A 76 9.20 12.10 -2.73
N PRO A 77 8.97 13.11 -1.87
CA PRO A 77 10.07 13.83 -1.22
C PRO A 77 10.75 13.01 -0.11
N HIS A 78 10.23 11.81 0.20
CA HIS A 78 10.75 10.89 1.20
C HIS A 78 11.14 9.54 0.58
N GLU A 79 11.27 9.48 -0.74
CA GLU A 79 11.82 8.30 -1.44
C GLU A 79 11.10 6.99 -1.09
N VAL A 80 9.77 7.06 -0.91
CA VAL A 80 8.95 5.87 -0.69
C VAL A 80 8.85 5.11 -2.00
N ASN A 81 9.13 3.81 -1.98
CA ASN A 81 9.02 2.89 -3.12
C ASN A 81 7.53 2.56 -3.37
N ILE A 82 6.72 3.57 -3.70
CA ILE A 82 5.25 3.47 -3.72
C ILE A 82 4.78 2.34 -4.64
N THR A 83 5.32 2.27 -5.85
CA THR A 83 4.92 1.30 -6.87
C THR A 83 5.25 -0.13 -6.42
N GLU A 84 6.43 -0.31 -5.83
CA GLU A 84 6.87 -1.58 -5.26
C GLU A 84 5.99 -2.00 -4.09
N ASN A 85 5.76 -1.08 -3.15
CA ASN A 85 4.88 -1.31 -1.99
C ASN A 85 3.48 -1.72 -2.45
N ILE A 86 2.91 -1.06 -3.45
CA ILE A 86 1.61 -1.45 -4.03
C ILE A 86 1.68 -2.85 -4.66
N ARG A 87 2.74 -3.19 -5.40
CA ARG A 87 2.90 -4.53 -5.99
C ARG A 87 2.96 -5.62 -4.92
N LEU A 88 3.71 -5.40 -3.85
CA LEU A 88 3.81 -6.35 -2.72
C LEU A 88 2.44 -6.54 -2.04
N ILE A 89 1.68 -5.45 -1.87
CA ILE A 89 0.32 -5.52 -1.31
C ILE A 89 -0.64 -6.25 -2.27
N ARG A 90 -0.51 -6.07 -3.60
CA ARG A 90 -1.28 -6.87 -4.59
C ARG A 90 -0.99 -8.35 -4.46
N ASN A 91 0.28 -8.73 -4.32
CA ASN A 91 0.68 -10.12 -4.15
C ASN A 91 0.07 -10.71 -2.87
N TYR A 92 0.08 -9.95 -1.78
CA TYR A 92 -0.58 -10.34 -0.54
C TYR A 92 -2.09 -10.56 -0.74
N LEU A 93 -2.79 -9.59 -1.32
CA LEU A 93 -4.23 -9.67 -1.59
C LEU A 93 -4.61 -10.83 -2.51
N ALA A 94 -3.80 -11.08 -3.54
CA ALA A 94 -4.00 -12.19 -4.47
C ALA A 94 -3.89 -13.55 -3.75
N LYS A 95 -2.87 -13.73 -2.92
CA LYS A 95 -2.69 -14.93 -2.08
C LYS A 95 -3.86 -15.13 -1.11
N SER A 96 -4.25 -14.06 -0.41
CA SER A 96 -5.39 -14.08 0.51
C SER A 96 -6.72 -14.44 -0.15
N LYS A 97 -6.95 -14.00 -1.41
CA LYS A 97 -8.15 -14.40 -2.19
C LYS A 97 -8.09 -15.84 -2.70
N LEU A 98 -6.90 -16.32 -3.05
CA LEU A 98 -6.70 -17.68 -3.59
C LEU A 98 -6.58 -18.75 -2.50
N GLY A 99 -6.44 -18.36 -1.23
CA GLY A 99 -6.32 -19.28 -0.09
C GLY A 99 -4.97 -20.02 -0.04
N VAL A 100 -3.93 -19.45 -0.65
CA VAL A 100 -2.56 -20.03 -0.76
C VAL A 100 -1.50 -19.17 -0.11
#